data_AF-A7SKR6-F1
#
_entry.id   AF-A7SKR6-F1
#
_cell.length_a   1.000
_cell.length_b   1.000
_cell.length_c   1.000
_cell.angle_alpha   90.00
_cell.angle_beta   90.00
_cell.angle_gamma   90.00
#
_symmetry.space_group_name_H-M   'P 1'
#
loop_
_entity.id
_entity.type
_entity.pdbx_description
1 polymer ?
#
loop_
_entity_poly.entity_id
_entity_poly.type
_entity_poly.pdbx_seq_one_letter_code
_entity_poly.pdbx_strand_id
1 'polypeptide(L)'
;PRYTYSRPYINGNCRVPRYKYSRPYINGNCRVPRYTYSRPYINGNCRVPRYTYSRPYINGNCRVPRYTYSRPYINGNCRVPRYTYSRPYINGNCRVPRYTYSRPYINGNCRVPRYTYSRPYINGTCRVPRYTYSRPYINGNCRVPRYTYSRPYINGNCRVPRYTYSRPYINGNCRVPRYTYSRPYINGNCRVPRYTYSRPYINGNCRVPRYTYSRPYINGNCRVPRYTYSRPYINGNCRVPRYTYSRPYINGNCRVPRYTYSRP
;
A
#
# COMPACT_ATOMS: atom_id res chain seq x y z
N PRO A 1 -4.28 9.45 -42.42
CA PRO A 1 -3.13 8.56 -42.71
C PRO A 1 -2.90 7.50 -41.61
N ARG A 2 -2.95 6.21 -41.98
CA ARG A 2 -2.53 5.08 -41.12
C ARG A 2 -1.03 4.88 -41.34
N TYR A 3 -0.19 5.31 -40.41
CA TYR A 3 1.24 5.02 -40.51
C TYR A 3 1.52 3.67 -39.85
N THR A 4 2.05 2.74 -40.64
CA THR A 4 2.37 1.39 -40.19
C THR A 4 3.56 1.42 -39.23
N TYR A 5 4.62 2.18 -39.57
CA TYR A 5 5.78 2.46 -38.72
C TYR A 5 6.14 3.95 -38.79
N SER A 6 6.45 4.59 -37.66
CA SER A 6 6.86 6.00 -37.64
C SER A 6 7.81 6.36 -36.48
N ARG A 7 8.75 7.27 -36.72
CA ARG A 7 9.67 7.85 -35.73
C ARG A 7 9.73 9.38 -35.82
N PRO A 8 8.59 10.10 -35.74
CA PRO A 8 8.59 11.54 -35.95
C PRO A 8 9.25 12.28 -34.78
N TYR A 9 9.94 13.38 -35.09
CA TYR A 9 10.36 14.41 -34.13
C TYR A 9 9.36 15.57 -34.21
N ILE A 10 8.78 15.96 -33.07
CA ILE A 10 7.74 16.99 -33.03
C ILE A 10 8.08 18.00 -31.94
N ASN A 11 8.17 19.28 -32.31
CA ASN A 11 8.33 20.41 -31.39
C ASN A 11 7.05 21.27 -31.44
N GLY A 12 6.50 21.63 -30.27
CA GLY A 12 5.27 22.43 -30.16
C GLY A 12 3.99 21.62 -29.93
N ASN A 13 2.84 22.19 -30.30
CA ASN A 13 1.52 21.58 -30.08
C ASN A 13 1.22 20.52 -31.15
N CYS A 14 1.03 19.26 -30.76
CA CYS A 14 0.75 18.18 -31.70
C CYS A 14 -0.62 17.51 -31.54
N ARG A 15 -1.25 17.22 -32.69
CA ARG A 15 -2.36 16.28 -32.82
C ARG A 15 -1.98 15.22 -33.84
N VAL A 16 -1.52 14.07 -33.37
CA VAL A 16 -1.04 13.01 -34.27
C VAL A 16 -2.14 11.99 -34.63
N PRO A 17 -2.14 11.40 -35.83
CA PRO A 17 -3.05 10.33 -36.21
C PRO A 17 -2.76 9.02 -35.47
N ARG A 18 -3.64 8.03 -35.64
CA ARG A 18 -3.49 6.70 -35.03
C ARG A 18 -2.22 6.01 -35.55
N TYR A 19 -1.31 5.64 -34.65
CA TYR A 19 -0.12 4.84 -34.98
C TYR A 19 -0.29 3.38 -34.56
N LYS A 20 0.02 2.46 -35.49
CA LYS A 20 0.08 1.03 -35.18
C LYS A 20 1.39 0.69 -34.47
N TYR A 21 2.54 1.06 -35.07
CA TYR A 21 3.87 0.99 -34.48
C TYR A 21 4.56 2.36 -34.54
N SER A 22 4.96 2.92 -33.40
CA SER A 22 5.61 4.25 -33.39
C SER A 22 6.56 4.51 -32.23
N ARG A 23 7.62 5.29 -32.50
CA ARG A 23 8.57 5.80 -31.50
C ARG A 23 8.78 7.31 -31.66
N PRO A 24 7.75 8.15 -31.43
CA PRO A 24 7.88 9.59 -31.60
C PRO A 24 8.70 10.22 -30.48
N TYR A 25 9.43 11.28 -30.81
CA TYR A 25 10.00 12.22 -29.84
C TYR A 25 9.18 13.51 -29.88
N ILE A 26 8.68 13.94 -28.73
CA ILE A 26 7.76 15.07 -28.62
C ILE A 26 8.27 16.03 -27.55
N ASN A 27 8.49 17.29 -27.92
CA ASN A 27 8.78 18.38 -27.01
C ASN A 27 7.66 19.42 -27.09
N GLY A 28 6.80 19.50 -26.07
CA GLY A 28 5.62 20.37 -26.07
C GLY A 28 4.32 19.67 -25.65
N ASN A 29 3.17 20.28 -25.97
CA ASN A 29 1.88 19.71 -25.60
C ASN A 29 1.36 18.76 -26.70
N CYS A 30 0.94 17.55 -26.33
CA CYS A 30 0.41 16.62 -27.33
C CYS A 30 -0.94 15.98 -26.97
N ARG A 31 -1.78 15.83 -27.99
CA ARG A 31 -2.99 15.01 -27.99
C ARG A 31 -2.88 13.89 -29.01
N VAL A 32 -2.91 12.65 -28.55
CA VAL A 32 -2.82 11.47 -29.43
C VAL A 32 -4.04 10.59 -29.22
N PRO A 33 -4.87 10.28 -30.23
CA PRO A 33 -6.12 9.54 -30.02
C PRO A 33 -5.93 8.11 -29.50
N ARG A 34 -4.94 7.38 -30.02
CA ARG A 34 -4.65 5.99 -29.62
C ARG A 34 -3.26 5.56 -30.07
N TYR A 35 -2.54 4.90 -29.17
CA TYR A 35 -1.36 4.12 -29.52
C TYR A 35 -1.62 2.62 -29.29
N THR A 36 -1.30 1.81 -30.29
CA THR A 36 -1.42 0.35 -30.19
C THR A 36 -0.11 -0.28 -29.72
N TYR A 37 0.98 -0.13 -30.49
CA TYR A 37 2.35 -0.48 -30.09
C TYR A 37 3.24 0.75 -30.13
N SER A 38 3.62 1.30 -28.97
CA SER A 38 4.42 2.53 -28.98
C SER A 38 5.43 2.67 -27.86
N ARG A 39 6.49 3.42 -28.15
CA ARG A 39 7.51 3.87 -27.20
C ARG A 39 7.79 5.37 -27.38
N PRO A 40 6.82 6.25 -27.08
CA PRO A 40 7.02 7.68 -27.23
C PRO A 40 7.95 8.21 -26.13
N TYR A 41 8.79 9.18 -26.50
CA TYR A 41 9.48 10.06 -25.56
C TYR A 41 8.78 11.41 -25.58
N ILE A 42 8.35 11.89 -24.41
CA ILE A 42 7.58 13.13 -24.29
C ILE A 42 8.21 14.00 -23.21
N ASN A 43 8.60 15.22 -23.59
CA ASN A 43 8.98 16.29 -22.68
C ASN A 43 7.92 17.40 -22.76
N GLY A 44 7.04 17.51 -21.75
CA GLY A 44 5.91 18.43 -21.75
C GLY A 44 4.58 17.78 -21.31
N ASN A 45 3.45 18.43 -21.63
CA ASN A 45 2.14 17.94 -21.22
C ASN A 45 1.52 16.99 -22.25
N CYS A 46 0.98 15.86 -21.82
CA CYS A 46 0.38 14.89 -22.74
C CYS A 46 -1.01 14.40 -22.33
N ARG A 47 -1.90 14.29 -23.32
CA ARG A 47 -3.21 13.63 -23.19
C ARG A 47 -3.37 12.55 -24.26
N VAL A 48 -3.31 11.28 -23.84
CA VAL A 48 -3.57 10.13 -24.72
C VAL A 48 -4.75 9.32 -24.18
N PRO A 49 -5.88 9.20 -24.89
CA PRO A 49 -7.05 8.43 -24.45
C PRO A 49 -6.75 6.97 -24.11
N ARG A 50 -5.93 6.27 -24.92
CA ARG A 50 -5.63 4.85 -24.70
C ARG A 50 -4.26 4.42 -25.20
N TYR A 51 -3.55 3.72 -24.33
CA TYR A 51 -2.39 2.90 -24.69
C TYR A 51 -2.72 1.42 -24.50
N THR A 52 -2.44 0.61 -25.52
CA THR A 52 -2.71 -0.84 -25.48
C THR A 52 -1.45 -1.62 -25.11
N TYR A 53 -0.38 -1.51 -25.90
CA TYR A 53 0.96 -2.04 -25.63
C TYR A 53 1.98 -0.89 -25.69
N SER A 54 2.43 -0.39 -24.54
CA SER A 54 3.30 0.79 -24.56
C SER A 54 4.35 0.87 -23.46
N ARG A 55 5.43 1.57 -23.81
CA ARG A 55 6.52 1.96 -22.89
C ARG A 55 6.86 3.44 -23.08
N PRO A 56 5.95 4.35 -22.72
CA PRO A 56 6.21 5.79 -22.85
C PRO A 56 7.23 6.24 -21.80
N TYR A 57 8.12 7.14 -22.19
CA TYR A 57 8.90 7.96 -21.28
C TYR A 57 8.30 9.37 -21.27
N ILE A 58 7.94 9.88 -20.10
CA ILE A 58 7.27 11.16 -19.96
C ILE A 58 7.98 11.98 -18.89
N ASN A 59 8.47 13.16 -19.26
CA ASN A 59 8.95 14.19 -18.36
C ASN A 59 7.95 15.37 -18.42
N GLY A 60 7.14 15.55 -17.38
CA GLY A 60 6.07 16.55 -17.34
C GLY A 60 4.71 15.99 -16.90
N ASN A 61 3.62 16.71 -17.21
CA ASN A 61 2.28 16.31 -16.76
C ASN A 61 1.58 15.38 -17.76
N CYS A 62 0.99 14.30 -17.27
CA CYS A 62 0.32 13.31 -18.13
C CYS A 62 -1.11 12.98 -17.68
N ARG A 63 -2.04 12.94 -18.64
CA ARG A 63 -3.40 12.42 -18.46
C ARG A 63 -3.71 11.32 -19.46
N VAL A 64 -3.76 10.08 -19.00
CA VAL A 64 -4.09 8.91 -19.83
C VAL A 64 -5.26 8.14 -19.24
N PRO A 65 -6.45 8.15 -19.86
CA PRO A 65 -7.61 7.41 -19.39
C PRO A 65 -7.37 5.92 -19.15
N ARG A 66 -6.67 5.21 -20.05
CA ARG A 66 -6.46 3.76 -19.89
C ARG A 66 -5.12 3.26 -20.43
N TYR A 67 -4.42 2.50 -19.58
CA TYR A 67 -3.32 1.63 -19.96
C TYR A 67 -3.74 0.16 -19.78
N THR A 68 -3.55 -0.65 -20.82
CA THR A 68 -3.88 -2.09 -20.77
C THR A 68 -2.66 -2.94 -20.45
N TYR A 69 -1.65 -2.93 -21.31
CA TYR A 69 -0.33 -3.56 -21.11
C TYR A 69 0.75 -2.49 -21.21
N SER A 70 1.25 -2.00 -20.08
CA SER A 70 2.19 -0.89 -20.13
C SER A 70 3.28 -0.87 -19.05
N ARG A 71 4.40 -0.25 -19.43
CA ARG A 71 5.53 0.06 -18.56
C ARG A 71 5.93 1.53 -18.75
N PRO A 72 5.09 2.50 -18.34
CA PRO A 72 5.41 3.90 -18.46
C PRO A 72 6.49 4.29 -17.45
N TYR A 73 7.43 5.13 -17.87
CA TYR A 73 8.29 5.91 -16.98
C TYR A 73 7.76 7.34 -16.97
N ILE A 74 7.49 7.87 -15.78
CA ILE A 74 6.93 9.21 -15.62
C ILE A 74 7.75 9.95 -14.57
N ASN A 75 8.33 11.09 -14.96
CA ASN A 75 8.90 12.08 -14.07
C ASN A 75 8.00 13.33 -14.08
N GLY A 76 7.24 13.56 -13.03
CA GLY A 76 6.24 14.63 -12.94
C GLY A 76 4.87 14.15 -12.46
N ASN A 77 3.82 14.94 -12.73
CA ASN A 77 2.48 14.63 -12.26
C ASN A 77 1.70 13.76 -13.26
N CYS A 78 1.04 12.71 -12.79
CA CYS A 78 0.17 11.92 -13.65
C CYS A 78 -1.22 11.60 -13.08
N ARG A 79 -2.19 11.58 -13.99
CA ARG A 79 -3.56 11.12 -13.73
C ARG A 79 -3.94 10.03 -14.72
N VAL A 80 -4.07 8.81 -14.21
CA VAL A 80 -4.44 7.63 -15.01
C VAL A 80 -5.64 6.93 -14.38
N PRO A 81 -6.85 7.03 -14.93
CA PRO A 81 -8.04 6.33 -14.44
C PRO A 81 -7.86 4.82 -14.23
N ARG A 82 -7.25 4.09 -15.17
CA ARG A 82 -7.14 2.62 -15.05
C ARG A 82 -5.86 2.04 -15.64
N TYR A 83 -5.24 1.16 -14.86
CA TYR A 83 -4.24 0.20 -15.30
C TYR A 83 -4.75 -1.24 -15.12
N THR A 84 -4.66 -2.06 -16.17
CA THR A 84 -5.15 -3.44 -16.14
C THR A 84 -4.01 -4.47 -16.01
N TYR A 85 -2.89 -4.28 -16.70
CA TYR A 85 -1.63 -5.03 -16.54
C TYR A 85 -0.45 -4.07 -16.66
N SER A 86 0.12 -3.61 -15.55
CA SER A 86 1.14 -2.55 -15.62
C SER A 86 2.26 -2.61 -14.60
N ARG A 87 3.39 -2.03 -15.01
CA ARG A 87 4.57 -1.78 -14.18
C ARG A 87 5.05 -0.34 -14.38
N PRO A 88 4.28 0.67 -13.92
CA PRO A 88 4.70 2.05 -14.05
C PRO A 88 5.84 2.36 -13.08
N TYR A 89 6.81 3.15 -13.54
CA TYR A 89 7.75 3.86 -12.69
C TYR A 89 7.33 5.32 -12.65
N ILE A 90 7.13 5.86 -11.46
CA ILE A 90 6.66 7.23 -11.27
C ILE A 90 7.56 7.91 -10.24
N ASN A 91 8.18 9.02 -10.65
CA ASN A 91 8.83 9.97 -9.77
C ASN A 91 8.00 11.26 -9.76
N GLY A 92 7.35 11.58 -8.64
CA GLY A 92 6.43 12.71 -8.52
C GLY A 92 5.03 12.32 -8.02
N ASN A 93 4.03 13.16 -8.29
CA ASN A 93 2.68 12.94 -7.78
C ASN A 93 1.82 12.12 -8.76
N CYS A 94 1.13 11.10 -8.25
CA CYS A 94 0.18 10.34 -9.07
C CYS A 94 -1.21 10.15 -8.46
N ARG A 95 -2.22 10.19 -9.34
CA ARG A 95 -3.59 9.82 -9.02
C ARG A 95 -4.09 8.74 -9.97
N VAL A 96 -4.28 7.54 -9.44
CA VAL A 96 -4.73 6.38 -10.22
C VAL A 96 -5.93 5.72 -9.54
N PRO A 97 -7.17 5.93 -10.03
CA PRO A 97 -8.37 5.28 -9.51
C PRO A 97 -8.27 3.76 -9.32
N ARG A 98 -7.76 3.01 -10.31
CA ARG A 98 -7.74 1.54 -10.21
C ARG A 98 -6.52 0.88 -10.86
N TYR A 99 -5.90 -0.02 -10.11
CA TYR A 99 -5.01 -1.07 -10.62
C TYR A 99 -5.65 -2.45 -10.43
N THR A 100 -5.59 -3.32 -11.45
CA THR A 100 -6.21 -4.66 -11.41
C THR A 100 -5.19 -5.81 -11.49
N TYR A 101 -4.01 -5.58 -12.07
CA TYR A 101 -2.81 -6.42 -11.93
C TYR A 101 -1.59 -5.52 -12.10
N SER A 102 -0.91 -5.16 -10.99
CA SER A 102 0.14 -4.15 -11.09
C SER A 102 1.29 -4.27 -10.12
N ARG A 103 2.44 -3.74 -10.57
CA ARG A 103 3.65 -3.59 -9.77
C ARG A 103 4.22 -2.17 -9.99
N PRO A 104 3.54 -1.12 -9.50
CA PRO A 104 4.04 0.24 -9.64
C PRO A 104 5.24 0.45 -8.71
N TYR A 105 6.23 1.18 -9.20
CA TYR A 105 7.26 1.82 -8.39
C TYR A 105 6.94 3.31 -8.33
N ILE A 106 6.79 3.85 -7.12
CA ILE A 106 6.41 5.24 -6.91
C ILE A 106 7.40 5.86 -5.92
N ASN A 107 8.06 6.93 -6.35
CA ASN A 107 8.81 7.84 -5.49
C ASN A 107 8.08 9.18 -5.45
N GLY A 108 7.51 9.54 -4.29
CA GLY A 108 6.68 10.73 -4.12
C GLY A 108 5.28 10.43 -3.58
N ASN A 109 4.30 11.29 -3.90
CA ASN A 109 2.95 11.18 -3.35
C ASN A 109 2.01 10.42 -4.29
N CYS A 110 1.26 9.46 -3.75
CA CYS A 110 0.25 8.76 -4.53
C CYS A 110 -1.12 8.66 -3.86
N ARG A 111 -2.16 8.78 -4.69
CA ARG A 111 -3.55 8.50 -4.33
C ARG A 111 -4.13 7.46 -5.26
N VAL A 112 -4.36 6.27 -4.72
CA VAL A 112 -4.90 5.14 -5.47
C VAL A 112 -6.11 4.54 -4.78
N PRO A 113 -7.35 4.85 -5.20
CA PRO A 113 -8.57 4.27 -4.65
C PRO A 113 -8.56 2.75 -4.49
N ARG A 114 -8.15 1.99 -5.51
CA ARG A 114 -8.21 0.53 -5.44
C ARG A 114 -7.04 -0.16 -6.11
N TYR A 115 -6.41 -1.06 -5.37
CA TYR A 115 -5.57 -2.12 -5.91
C TYR A 115 -6.26 -3.48 -5.75
N THR A 116 -6.37 -4.20 -6.86
CA THR A 116 -6.76 -5.61 -6.92
C THR A 116 -5.53 -6.32 -7.48
N TYR A 117 -4.98 -7.34 -6.81
CA TYR A 117 -3.75 -8.05 -7.21
C TYR A 117 -2.53 -7.14 -7.47
N SER A 118 -1.90 -6.66 -6.40
CA SER A 118 -0.79 -5.71 -6.55
C SER A 118 0.41 -5.94 -5.64
N ARG A 119 1.57 -5.48 -6.13
CA ARG A 119 2.82 -5.39 -5.37
C ARG A 119 3.47 -4.02 -5.59
N PRO A 120 2.87 -2.94 -5.07
CA PRO A 120 3.45 -1.61 -5.21
C PRO A 120 4.69 -1.47 -4.34
N TYR A 121 5.71 -0.80 -4.86
CA TYR A 121 6.80 -0.22 -4.09
C TYR A 121 6.57 1.28 -4.01
N ILE A 122 6.52 1.83 -2.80
CA ILE A 122 6.24 3.23 -2.56
C ILE A 122 7.30 3.79 -1.62
N ASN A 123 8.02 4.81 -2.07
CA ASN A 123 8.85 5.66 -1.24
C ASN A 123 8.19 7.05 -1.15
N GLY A 124 7.71 7.44 0.02
CA GLY A 124 6.98 8.70 0.23
C GLY A 124 5.61 8.53 0.86
N THR A 125 4.63 9.36 0.47
CA THR A 125 3.29 9.36 1.08
C THR A 125 2.25 8.69 0.18
N CYS A 126 1.49 7.74 0.73
CA CYS A 126 0.38 7.12 0.01
C CYS A 126 -0.96 7.13 0.73
N ARG A 127 -2.02 7.31 -0.07
CA ARG A 127 -3.41 7.15 0.36
C ARG A 127 -4.11 6.15 -0.55
N VAL A 128 -4.40 4.97 0.00
CA VAL A 128 -5.02 3.87 -0.75
C VAL A 128 -6.25 3.35 -0.02
N PRO A 129 -7.47 3.74 -0.42
CA PRO A 129 -8.72 3.25 0.14
C PRO A 129 -8.82 1.72 0.30
N ARG A 130 -8.49 0.93 -0.73
CA ARG A 130 -8.63 -0.53 -0.64
C ARG A 130 -7.51 -1.27 -1.36
N TYR A 131 -6.91 -2.21 -0.63
CA TYR A 131 -6.09 -3.28 -1.17
C TYR A 131 -6.83 -4.61 -1.05
N THR A 132 -6.87 -5.37 -2.14
CA THR A 132 -7.42 -6.73 -2.18
C THR A 132 -6.39 -7.63 -2.88
N TYR A 133 -5.88 -8.63 -2.17
CA TYR A 133 -4.75 -9.46 -2.59
C TYR A 133 -3.49 -8.65 -2.90
N SER A 134 -2.81 -8.17 -1.86
CA SER A 134 -1.66 -7.27 -2.05
C SER A 134 -0.45 -7.56 -1.16
N ARG A 135 0.72 -7.18 -1.67
CA ARG A 135 2.00 -7.17 -0.95
C ARG A 135 2.72 -5.84 -1.18
N PRO A 136 2.22 -4.72 -0.62
CA PRO A 136 2.88 -3.43 -0.78
C PRO A 136 4.16 -3.38 0.05
N TYR A 137 5.20 -2.76 -0.51
CA TYR A 137 6.35 -2.27 0.23
C TYR A 137 6.23 -0.75 0.32
N ILE A 138 6.26 -0.21 1.53
CA ILE A 138 6.07 1.21 1.78
C ILE A 138 7.21 1.69 2.68
N ASN A 139 7.97 2.66 2.20
CA ASN A 139 8.88 3.45 3.01
C ASN A 139 8.32 4.88 3.12
N GLY A 140 7.89 5.29 4.31
CA GLY A 140 7.26 6.58 4.57
C GLY A 140 5.85 6.46 5.16
N ASN A 141 4.98 7.41 4.80
CA ASN A 141 3.67 7.58 5.44
C ASN A 141 2.56 6.93 4.61
N CYS A 142 1.73 6.09 5.23
CA CYS A 142 0.57 5.51 4.55
C CYS A 142 -0.75 5.57 5.31
N ARG A 143 -1.83 5.80 4.56
CA ARG A 143 -3.20 5.68 5.04
C ARG A 143 -3.99 4.72 4.16
N VAL A 144 -4.42 3.60 4.73
CA VAL A 144 -5.14 2.55 4.00
C VAL A 144 -6.39 2.10 4.74
N PRO A 145 -7.59 2.56 4.36
CA PRO A 145 -8.86 2.12 4.93
C PRO A 145 -9.01 0.61 5.08
N ARG A 146 -8.75 -0.19 4.05
CA ARG A 146 -8.94 -1.63 4.16
C ARG A 146 -7.89 -2.44 3.41
N TYR A 147 -7.31 -3.38 4.12
CA TYR A 147 -6.58 -4.49 3.56
C TYR A 147 -7.40 -5.78 3.70
N THR A 148 -7.57 -6.49 2.58
CA THR A 148 -8.19 -7.82 2.53
C THR A 148 -7.22 -8.77 1.84
N TYR A 149 -6.77 -9.82 2.52
CA TYR A 149 -5.72 -10.72 2.07
C TYR A 149 -4.42 -9.99 1.73
N SER A 150 -3.66 -9.57 2.74
CA SER A 150 -2.47 -8.75 2.52
C SER A 150 -1.25 -9.13 3.36
N ARG A 151 -0.07 -8.82 2.81
CA ARG A 151 1.21 -8.90 3.50
C ARG A 151 2.01 -7.62 3.26
N PRO A 152 1.62 -6.48 3.85
CA PRO A 152 2.35 -5.23 3.66
C PRO A 152 3.65 -5.27 4.45
N TYR A 153 4.70 -4.71 3.87
CA TYR A 153 5.90 -4.28 4.57
C TYR A 153 5.87 -2.75 4.66
N ILE A 154 5.98 -2.22 5.86
CA ILE A 154 5.89 -0.78 6.12
C ILE A 154 7.06 -0.38 6.99
N ASN A 155 7.87 0.55 6.51
CA ASN A 155 8.86 1.29 7.28
C ASN A 155 8.39 2.75 7.39
N GLY A 156 8.04 3.21 8.60
CA GLY A 156 7.48 4.54 8.85
C GLY A 156 6.10 4.51 9.50
N ASN A 157 5.29 5.56 9.27
CA ASN A 157 4.01 5.71 9.94
C ASN A 157 2.85 5.15 9.10
N CYS A 158 1.98 4.37 9.74
CA CYS A 158 0.78 3.87 9.08
C CYS A 158 -0.53 4.01 9.87
N ARG A 159 -1.60 4.34 9.15
CA ARG A 159 -2.97 4.31 9.66
C ARG A 159 -3.84 3.44 8.77
N VAL A 160 -4.32 2.33 9.32
CA VAL A 160 -5.14 1.37 8.56
C VAL A 160 -6.46 1.08 9.28
N PRO A 161 -7.61 1.61 8.80
CA PRO A 161 -8.91 1.32 9.41
C PRO A 161 -9.28 -0.16 9.62
N ARG A 162 -8.94 -1.10 8.72
CA ARG A 162 -9.19 -2.55 8.96
C ARG A 162 -8.23 -3.46 8.20
N TYR A 163 -7.76 -4.50 8.89
CA TYR A 163 -7.11 -5.68 8.29
C TYR A 163 -7.99 -6.93 8.43
N THR A 164 -8.22 -7.61 7.29
CA THR A 164 -8.95 -8.88 7.22
C THR A 164 -8.05 -9.89 6.50
N TYR A 165 -7.61 -10.94 7.19
CA TYR A 165 -6.59 -11.90 6.73
C TYR A 165 -5.27 -11.21 6.35
N SER A 166 -4.43 -10.91 7.35
CA SER A 166 -3.19 -10.18 7.10
C SER A 166 -1.97 -10.66 7.89
N ARG A 167 -0.80 -10.42 7.31
CA ARG A 167 0.51 -10.59 7.96
C ARG A 167 1.37 -9.35 7.70
N PRO A 168 1.05 -8.21 8.31
CA PRO A 168 1.85 -7.00 8.12
C PRO A 168 3.18 -7.11 8.86
N TYR A 169 4.25 -6.61 8.25
CA TYR A 169 5.49 -6.27 8.91
C TYR A 169 5.56 -4.74 9.00
N ILE A 170 5.73 -4.21 10.20
CA ILE A 170 5.74 -2.77 10.46
C ILE A 170 6.97 -2.45 11.29
N ASN A 171 7.81 -1.56 10.77
CA ASN A 171 8.87 -0.89 11.51
C ASN A 171 8.52 0.59 11.64
N GLY A 172 8.20 1.06 12.85
CA GLY A 172 7.73 2.42 13.12
C GLY A 172 6.36 2.47 13.79
N ASN A 173 5.65 3.59 13.65
CA ASN A 173 4.39 3.81 14.36
C ASN A 173 3.18 3.33 13.57
N CYS A 174 2.27 2.60 14.22
CA CYS A 174 1.03 2.17 13.58
C CYS A 174 -0.23 2.37 14.43
N ARG A 175 -1.32 2.74 13.74
CA ARG A 175 -2.66 2.77 14.30
C ARG A 175 -3.61 1.94 13.44
N VAL A 176 -4.09 0.85 14.03
CA VAL A 176 -4.99 -0.09 13.35
C VAL A 176 -6.19 -0.38 14.24
N PRO A 177 -7.40 0.14 13.93
CA PRO A 177 -8.60 -0.09 14.72
C PRO A 177 -8.93 -1.58 14.95
N ARG A 178 -8.84 -2.42 13.91
CA ARG A 178 -9.26 -3.82 14.02
C ARG A 178 -8.41 -4.77 13.17
N TYR A 179 -8.00 -5.85 13.82
CA TYR A 179 -7.50 -7.07 13.19
C TYR A 179 -8.45 -8.22 13.48
N THR A 180 -8.91 -8.92 12.44
CA THR A 180 -9.84 -10.06 12.60
C THR A 180 -9.11 -11.39 12.56
N TYR A 181 -8.30 -11.63 11.52
CA TYR A 181 -7.43 -12.79 11.36
C TYR A 181 -6.03 -12.30 10.99
N SER A 182 -5.10 -12.25 11.95
CA SER A 182 -3.80 -11.63 11.67
C SER A 182 -2.62 -12.19 12.43
N ARG A 183 -1.45 -12.02 11.83
CA ARG A 183 -0.14 -12.27 12.46
C ARG A 183 0.78 -11.08 12.18
N PRO A 184 0.54 -9.91 12.80
CA PRO A 184 1.40 -8.75 12.59
C PRO A 184 2.75 -8.94 13.29
N TYR A 185 3.82 -8.50 12.63
CA TYR A 185 5.10 -8.23 13.26
C TYR A 185 5.25 -6.72 13.34
N ILE A 186 5.49 -6.19 14.54
CA ILE A 186 5.58 -4.76 14.79
C ILE A 186 6.86 -4.50 15.58
N ASN A 187 7.74 -3.67 15.04
CA ASN A 187 8.86 -3.08 15.75
C ASN A 187 8.60 -1.56 15.88
N GLY A 188 8.34 -1.09 17.09
CA GLY A 188 7.95 0.30 17.37
C GLY A 188 6.61 0.43 18.09
N ASN A 189 5.99 1.62 17.97
CA ASN A 189 4.77 1.91 18.74
C ASN A 189 3.50 1.50 17.98
N CYS A 190 2.59 0.81 18.66
CA CYS A 190 1.29 0.47 18.08
C CYS A 190 0.08 0.73 18.97
N ARG A 191 -1.01 1.17 18.32
CA ARG A 191 -2.33 1.27 18.94
C ARG A 191 -3.34 0.46 18.16
N VAL A 192 -3.85 -0.59 18.80
CA VAL A 192 -4.83 -1.50 18.19
C VAL A 192 -6.01 -1.74 19.12
N PRO A 193 -7.17 -1.09 18.90
CA PRO A 193 -8.40 -1.32 19.66
C PRO A 193 -8.81 -2.78 19.84
N ARG A 194 -8.80 -3.60 18.77
CA ARG A 194 -9.28 -4.98 18.86
C ARG A 194 -8.51 -5.97 17.98
N TYR A 195 -8.14 -7.08 18.60
CA TYR A 195 -7.75 -8.33 17.94
C TYR A 195 -8.80 -9.41 18.24
N THR A 196 -9.22 -10.19 17.22
CA THR A 196 -10.27 -11.24 17.39
C THR A 196 -9.77 -12.67 17.14
N TYR A 197 -8.80 -12.87 16.26
CA TYR A 197 -8.03 -14.11 16.10
C TYR A 197 -6.63 -13.72 15.67
N SER A 198 -5.68 -13.68 16.61
CA SER A 198 -4.37 -13.10 16.30
C SER A 198 -3.18 -13.72 17.02
N ARG A 199 -2.03 -13.61 16.37
CA ARG A 199 -0.72 -13.92 16.95
C ARG A 199 0.24 -12.76 16.64
N PRO A 200 0.10 -11.60 17.28
CA PRO A 200 1.00 -10.48 17.07
C PRO A 200 2.36 -10.76 17.72
N TYR A 201 3.42 -10.38 17.03
CA TYR A 201 4.74 -10.17 17.62
C TYR A 201 4.98 -8.67 17.69
N ILE A 202 5.27 -8.17 18.88
CA ILE A 202 5.46 -6.75 19.13
C ILE A 202 6.78 -6.57 19.87
N ASN A 203 7.67 -5.77 19.31
CA ASN A 203 8.86 -5.24 19.97
C ASN A 203 8.70 -3.72 20.11
N GLY A 204 8.52 -3.22 21.32
CA GLY A 204 8.24 -1.82 21.60
C GLY A 204 6.91 -1.60 22.33
N ASN A 205 6.37 -0.38 22.28
CA ASN A 205 5.20 -0.02 23.09
C ASN A 205 3.89 -0.36 22.38
N CYS A 206 2.95 -0.98 23.10
CA CYS A 206 1.62 -1.25 22.56
C CYS A 206 0.46 -0.90 23.49
N ARG A 207 -0.63 -0.43 22.89
CA ARG A 207 -1.92 -0.25 23.57
C ARG A 207 -3.00 -1.02 22.82
N VAL A 208 -3.52 -2.06 23.48
CA VAL A 208 -4.55 -2.93 22.92
C VAL A 208 -5.71 -3.12 23.89
N PRO A 209 -6.82 -2.39 23.74
CA PRO A 209 -8.03 -2.52 24.55
C PRO A 209 -8.55 -3.95 24.69
N ARG A 210 -8.60 -4.75 23.61
CA ARG A 210 -9.17 -6.10 23.65
C ARG A 210 -8.45 -7.09 22.76
N TYR A 211 -8.06 -8.21 23.35
CA TYR A 211 -7.73 -9.44 22.65
C TYR A 211 -8.83 -10.48 22.86
N THR A 212 -9.29 -11.08 21.78
CA THR A 212 -10.13 -12.29 21.78
C THR A 212 -9.37 -13.35 20.98
N TYR A 213 -9.30 -14.59 21.47
CA TYR A 213 -8.59 -15.72 20.82
C TYR A 213 -7.19 -15.36 20.33
N SER A 214 -6.27 -15.09 21.26
CA SER A 214 -4.96 -14.54 20.91
C SER A 214 -3.77 -15.24 21.56
N ARG A 215 -2.62 -15.18 20.88
CA ARG A 215 -1.32 -15.54 21.44
C ARG A 215 -0.29 -14.45 21.13
N PRO A 216 -0.36 -13.29 21.81
CA PRO A 216 0.59 -12.22 21.57
C PRO A 216 1.95 -12.56 22.17
N TYR A 217 3.01 -12.23 21.46
CA TYR A 217 4.36 -12.10 21.99
C TYR A 217 4.70 -10.62 22.05
N ILE A 218 5.05 -10.13 23.22
CA ILE A 218 5.34 -8.72 23.46
C ILE A 218 6.68 -8.62 24.16
N ASN A 219 7.61 -7.87 23.58
CA ASN A 219 8.84 -7.43 24.20
C ASN A 219 8.80 -5.90 24.33
N GLY A 220 8.65 -5.37 25.54
CA GLY A 220 8.48 -3.94 25.81
C GLY A 220 7.20 -3.63 26.60
N ASN A 221 6.78 -2.36 26.58
CA ASN A 221 5.66 -1.94 27.42
C ASN A 221 4.30 -2.20 26.76
N CYS A 222 3.36 -2.78 27.50
CA CYS A 222 1.99 -2.98 27.01
C CYS A 222 0.88 -2.59 27.99
N ARG A 223 -0.19 -2.04 27.43
CA ARG A 223 -1.45 -1.82 28.15
C ARG A 223 -2.58 -2.57 27.47
N VAL A 224 -3.10 -3.58 28.17
CA VAL A 224 -4.18 -4.43 27.67
C VAL A 224 -5.31 -4.57 28.69
N PRO A 225 -6.37 -3.77 28.59
CA PRO A 225 -7.56 -3.84 29.44
C PRO A 225 -8.19 -5.23 29.58
N ARG A 226 -8.31 -6.00 28.48
CA ARG A 226 -9.04 -7.27 28.49
C ARG A 226 -8.43 -8.31 27.55
N TYR A 227 -8.17 -9.48 28.11
CA TYR A 227 -7.91 -10.71 27.39
C TYR A 227 -9.08 -11.69 27.53
N THR A 228 -9.43 -12.38 26.44
CA THR A 228 -10.45 -13.44 26.44
C THR A 228 -9.95 -14.57 25.57
N TYR A 229 -9.77 -15.76 26.14
CA TYR A 229 -9.14 -16.92 25.50
C TYR A 229 -7.74 -16.61 24.95
N SER A 230 -6.77 -16.41 25.84
CA SER A 230 -5.45 -15.93 25.43
C SER A 230 -4.28 -16.63 26.10
N ARG A 231 -3.15 -16.73 25.38
CA ARG A 231 -1.86 -17.15 25.94
C ARG A 231 -0.79 -16.10 25.62
N PRO A 232 -0.75 -14.96 26.34
CA PRO A 232 0.24 -13.94 26.10
C PRO A 232 1.61 -14.36 26.64
N TYR A 233 2.66 -14.07 25.89
CA TYR A 233 4.04 -14.04 26.36
C TYR A 233 4.46 -12.56 26.41
N ILE A 234 4.86 -12.08 27.59
CA ILE A 234 5.24 -10.69 27.81
C ILE A 234 6.62 -10.66 28.46
N ASN A 235 7.55 -9.95 27.84
CA ASN A 235 8.83 -9.58 28.42
C ASN A 235 8.90 -8.06 28.55
N GLY A 236 8.87 -7.53 29.77
CA GLY A 236 8.79 -6.09 30.06
C GLY A 236 7.52 -5.70 30.84
N ASN A 237 7.21 -4.40 30.85
CA ASN A 237 6.15 -3.90 31.73
C ASN A 237 4.75 -4.08 31.13
N CYS A 238 3.81 -4.58 31.93
CA CYS A 238 2.41 -4.69 31.54
C CYS A 238 1.38 -4.16 32.54
N ARG A 239 0.26 -3.68 31.99
CA ARG A 239 -0.95 -3.40 32.77
C ARG A 239 -2.13 -4.13 32.16
N VAL A 240 -2.63 -5.13 32.89
CA VAL A 240 -3.71 -6.00 32.44
C VAL A 240 -4.81 -6.15 33.50
N PRO A 241 -5.85 -5.32 33.45
CA PRO A 241 -6.97 -5.34 34.39
C PRO A 241 -7.78 -6.63 34.48
N ARG A 242 -7.97 -7.36 33.37
CA ARG A 242 -8.89 -8.50 33.33
C ARG A 242 -8.44 -9.61 32.38
N TYR A 243 -8.42 -10.83 32.93
CA TYR A 243 -8.25 -12.07 32.20
C TYR A 243 -9.50 -12.95 32.26
N THR A 244 -9.86 -13.57 31.14
CA THR A 244 -10.94 -14.56 31.06
C THR A 244 -10.44 -15.72 30.21
N TYR A 245 -10.23 -16.90 30.83
CA TYR A 245 -9.61 -18.07 30.21
C TYR A 245 -8.23 -17.77 29.62
N SER A 246 -7.24 -17.54 30.48
CA SER A 246 -5.88 -17.21 30.03
C SER A 246 -4.79 -18.02 30.70
N ARG A 247 -3.67 -18.19 29.99
CA ARG A 247 -2.41 -18.72 30.54
C ARG A 247 -1.27 -17.76 30.16
N PRO A 248 -1.03 -16.70 30.95
CA PRO A 248 0.00 -15.71 30.66
C PRO A 248 1.38 -16.17 31.13
N TYR A 249 2.39 -16.03 30.29
CA TYR A 249 3.79 -16.03 30.71
C TYR A 249 4.30 -14.59 30.74
N ILE A 250 4.78 -14.13 31.88
CA ILE A 250 5.20 -12.75 32.08
C ILE A 250 6.57 -12.74 32.76
N ASN A 251 7.55 -12.13 32.08
CA ASN A 251 8.86 -11.82 32.63
C ASN A 251 9.00 -10.29 32.72
N GLY A 252 8.86 -9.72 33.91
CA GLY A 252 8.87 -8.28 34.17
C GLY A 252 7.68 -7.79 34.98
N ASN A 253 7.57 -6.47 35.18
CA ASN A 253 6.56 -5.91 36.08
C ASN A 253 5.17 -5.92 35.46
N CYS A 254 4.22 -6.59 36.10
CA CYS A 254 2.83 -6.57 35.66
C CYS A 254 1.83 -6.25 36.76
N ARG A 255 0.92 -5.33 36.46
CA ARG A 255 -0.23 -5.03 37.33
C ARG A 255 -1.47 -5.75 36.82
N VAL A 256 -1.93 -6.74 37.59
CA VAL A 256 -3.12 -7.56 37.29
C VAL A 256 -4.05 -7.66 38.50
N PRO A 257 -5.16 -6.90 38.52
CA PRO A 257 -6.05 -6.84 39.67
C PRO A 257 -7.19 -7.88 39.69
N ARG A 258 -7.54 -8.52 38.56
CA ARG A 258 -8.68 -9.47 38.53
C ARG A 258 -8.47 -10.66 37.58
N TYR A 259 -8.69 -11.87 38.11
CA TYR A 259 -8.74 -13.14 37.37
C TYR A 259 -10.13 -13.77 37.50
N THR A 260 -10.61 -14.43 36.46
CA THR A 260 -11.84 -15.26 36.53
C THR A 260 -11.53 -16.75 36.34
N TYR A 261 -10.61 -17.08 35.43
CA TYR A 261 -10.07 -18.45 35.29
C TYR A 261 -8.69 -18.36 34.62
N SER A 262 -7.65 -18.57 35.42
CA SER A 262 -6.25 -18.54 34.99
C SER A 262 -5.53 -19.74 35.59
N ARG A 263 -4.83 -20.51 34.77
CA ARG A 263 -3.77 -21.43 35.24
C ARG A 263 -2.43 -20.74 35.03
N PRO A 264 -1.52 -20.74 36.01
CA PRO A 264 -0.13 -20.30 35.86
C PRO A 264 0.51 -20.92 34.62
#